data_AF-A0A2V7DZ56-F1
#
_entry.id   AF-A0A2V7DZ56-F1
#
_cell.length_a   1.000
_cell.length_b   1.000
_cell.length_c   1.000
_cell.angle_alpha   90.00
_cell.angle_beta   90.00
_cell.angle_gamma   90.00
#
_symmetry.space_group_name_H-M   'P 1'
#
loop_
_entity.id
_entity.type
_entity.pdbx_description
1 polymer ?
#
loop_
_entity_poly.entity_id
_entity_poly.type
_entity_poly.pdbx_seq_one_letter_code
_entity_poly.pdbx_strand_id
1 'polypeptide(L)'
;MKKIENDAAAFIRTVALERGRNAEWAEKAVRQSVSITEREAVQLKVVDLIADSVPQLLDKIDGRTVKTAKGPRTLATRGAPVRPIEIGFRDRVLNVITDPNVAYILMMLGTIGLLAELYNPGAIFPGVIGAISIILAFFAFQSLPINYAGLLLILLGLVLLIAELKFISHGVLAIGGVVAMGLGSLMLFDAPEASGLRLSWWVIITSVGATAGLFLFVITAGVRAFARKPLLGAAGLVGQTAVARGPLQPDGQVTVQGEIWRAVVDGGSVEDGAVVRVVDVQGLTLKVVKAGGAGGAS
;
A
#
# COMPACT_ATOMS: atom_id res chain seq x y z
N MET A 1 15.05 -20.24 22.44
CA MET A 1 14.74 -19.30 23.55
C MET A 1 15.65 -19.52 24.75
N LYS A 2 15.56 -20.64 25.49
CA LYS A 2 16.36 -20.88 26.73
C LYS A 2 17.87 -20.65 26.60
N LYS A 3 18.51 -21.02 25.47
CA LYS A 3 19.95 -20.80 25.25
C LYS A 3 20.29 -19.31 25.13
N ILE A 4 19.53 -18.59 24.30
CA ILE A 4 19.70 -17.15 24.07
C ILE A 4 19.49 -16.36 25.37
N GLU A 5 18.48 -16.74 26.15
CA GLU A 5 18.20 -16.12 27.45
C GLU A 5 19.32 -16.38 28.47
N ASN A 6 19.83 -17.62 28.55
CA ASN A 6 20.97 -17.96 29.41
C ASN A 6 22.24 -17.19 29.03
N ASP A 7 22.52 -17.06 27.74
CA ASP A 7 23.68 -16.32 27.24
C ASP A 7 23.55 -14.82 27.57
N ALA A 8 22.37 -14.23 27.38
CA ALA A 8 22.09 -12.84 27.73
C ALA A 8 22.18 -12.58 29.25
N ALA A 9 21.66 -13.52 30.06
CA ALA A 9 21.74 -13.47 31.51
C ALA A 9 23.19 -13.55 32.01
N ALA A 10 24.00 -14.44 31.43
CA ALA A 10 25.42 -14.54 31.74
C ALA A 10 26.18 -13.26 31.33
N PHE A 11 25.86 -12.71 30.16
CA PHE A 11 26.47 -11.48 29.66
C PHE A 11 26.19 -10.27 30.57
N ILE A 12 24.93 -10.01 30.92
CA ILE A 12 24.59 -8.87 31.78
C ILE A 12 25.18 -9.03 33.18
N ARG A 13 25.27 -10.27 33.68
CA ARG A 13 25.90 -10.59 34.97
C ARG A 13 27.38 -10.22 34.96
N THR A 14 28.12 -10.57 33.90
CA THR A 14 29.53 -10.19 33.74
C THR A 14 29.71 -8.67 33.71
N VAL A 15 28.90 -7.96 32.92
CA VAL A 15 28.94 -6.48 32.86
C VAL A 15 28.66 -5.84 34.22
N ALA A 16 27.69 -6.38 34.96
CA ALA A 16 27.37 -5.90 36.31
C ALA A 16 28.55 -6.10 37.27
N LEU A 17 29.18 -7.28 37.26
CA LEU A 17 30.35 -7.59 38.11
C LEU A 17 31.54 -6.67 37.80
N GLU A 18 31.88 -6.48 36.53
CA GLU A 18 32.98 -5.59 36.11
C GLU A 18 32.77 -4.14 36.58
N ARG A 19 31.50 -3.71 36.62
CA ARG A 19 31.10 -2.36 37.05
C ARG A 19 30.76 -2.26 38.55
N GLY A 20 30.90 -3.34 39.32
CA GLY A 20 30.59 -3.38 40.75
C GLY A 20 29.11 -3.18 41.07
N ARG A 21 28.22 -3.61 40.17
CA ARG A 21 26.76 -3.53 40.29
C ARG A 21 26.16 -4.85 40.73
N ASN A 22 24.89 -4.80 41.13
CA ASN A 22 24.15 -5.98 41.55
C ASN A 22 23.86 -6.93 40.38
N ALA A 23 24.74 -7.93 40.26
CA ALA A 23 24.70 -8.94 39.22
C ALA A 23 23.52 -9.90 39.35
N GLU A 24 23.03 -10.14 40.56
CA GLU A 24 21.87 -11.00 40.81
C GLU A 24 20.59 -10.35 40.30
N TRP A 25 20.40 -9.06 40.60
CA TRP A 25 19.28 -8.30 40.05
C TRP A 25 19.37 -8.21 38.52
N ALA A 26 20.55 -7.93 37.97
CA ALA A 26 20.75 -7.82 36.53
C ALA A 26 20.37 -9.13 35.79
N GLU A 27 20.71 -10.28 36.36
CA GLU A 27 20.29 -11.59 35.84
C GLU A 27 18.77 -11.80 35.97
N LYS A 28 18.18 -11.48 37.13
CA LYS A 28 16.72 -11.55 37.34
C LYS A 28 15.96 -10.67 36.36
N ALA A 29 16.49 -9.49 36.01
CA ALA A 29 15.87 -8.58 35.04
C ALA A 29 15.74 -9.24 33.66
N VAL A 30 16.72 -10.05 33.24
CA VAL A 30 16.65 -10.78 31.95
C VAL A 30 15.72 -11.99 32.04
N ARG A 31 15.83 -12.79 33.11
CA ARG A 31 15.10 -14.07 33.22
C ARG A 31 13.63 -13.91 33.61
N GLN A 32 13.33 -12.91 34.42
CA GLN A 32 12.04 -12.74 35.07
C GLN A 32 11.35 -11.43 34.66
N SER A 33 11.99 -10.61 33.82
CA SER A 33 11.45 -9.31 33.39
C SER A 33 11.06 -8.40 34.56
N VAL A 34 11.79 -8.49 35.68
CA VAL A 34 11.52 -7.66 36.86
C VAL A 34 11.84 -6.19 36.57
N SER A 35 10.97 -5.30 37.05
CA SER A 35 11.17 -3.86 37.04
C SER A 35 11.24 -3.35 38.48
N ILE A 36 12.02 -2.29 38.69
CA ILE A 36 12.20 -1.65 40.00
C ILE A 36 12.12 -0.13 39.82
N THR A 37 11.72 0.55 40.89
CA THR A 37 11.70 2.02 40.95
C THR A 37 13.12 2.60 40.99
N GLU A 38 13.24 3.89 40.74
CA GLU A 38 14.53 4.60 40.79
C GLU A 38 15.18 4.53 42.19
N ARG A 39 14.37 4.55 43.25
CA ARG A 39 14.83 4.45 44.65
C ARG A 39 15.38 3.07 44.97
N GLU A 40 14.66 2.01 44.56
CA GLU A 40 15.11 0.64 44.70
C GLU A 40 16.37 0.39 43.87
N ALA A 41 16.49 0.98 42.68
CA ALA A 41 17.68 0.87 41.84
C ALA A 41 18.95 1.42 42.51
N VAL A 42 18.84 2.50 43.29
CA VAL A 42 19.96 3.01 44.09
C VAL A 42 20.25 2.09 45.27
N GLN A 43 19.22 1.66 46.01
CA GLN A 43 19.38 0.76 47.16
C GLN A 43 20.03 -0.57 46.79
N LEU A 44 19.60 -1.16 45.67
CA LEU A 44 20.13 -2.39 45.11
C LEU A 44 21.45 -2.18 44.36
N LYS A 45 22.01 -0.96 44.31
CA LYS A 45 23.25 -0.63 43.56
C LYS A 45 23.21 -1.02 42.08
N VAL A 46 22.04 -0.92 41.46
CA VAL A 46 21.87 -1.04 40.00
C VAL A 46 22.34 0.25 39.32
N VAL A 47 22.03 1.40 39.93
CA VAL A 47 22.48 2.74 39.51
C VAL A 47 23.25 3.43 40.64
N ASP A 48 23.91 4.55 40.34
CA ASP A 48 24.70 5.30 41.33
C ASP A 48 23.91 6.26 42.19
N LEU A 49 22.95 6.95 41.58
CA LEU A 49 22.22 8.06 42.17
C LEU A 49 20.98 8.37 41.34
N ILE A 50 20.10 9.19 41.92
CA ILE A 50 18.94 9.77 41.24
C ILE A 50 19.18 11.27 41.09
N ALA A 51 18.84 11.81 39.92
CA ALA A 51 18.83 13.24 39.68
C ALA A 51 17.59 13.65 38.87
N ASP A 52 16.97 14.77 39.24
CA ASP A 52 15.71 15.25 38.66
C ASP A 52 15.93 16.08 37.39
N SER A 53 17.17 16.48 37.11
CA SER A 53 17.52 17.26 35.92
C SER A 53 19.01 17.11 35.57
N VAL A 54 19.38 17.48 34.33
CA VAL A 54 20.79 17.47 33.88
C VAL A 54 21.68 18.39 34.75
N PRO A 55 21.28 19.63 35.11
CA PRO A 55 22.07 20.45 36.02
C PRO A 55 22.28 19.78 37.39
N GLN A 56 21.23 19.23 37.99
CA GLN A 56 21.34 18.55 39.29
C GLN A 56 22.21 17.29 39.21
N LEU A 57 22.20 16.58 38.07
CA LEU A 57 23.09 15.45 37.81
C LEU A 57 24.55 15.91 37.77
N LEU A 58 24.87 16.99 37.04
CA LEU A 58 26.22 17.53 36.93
C LEU A 58 26.79 17.95 38.28
N ASP A 59 25.96 18.53 39.16
CA ASP A 59 26.37 18.89 40.52
C ASP A 59 26.64 17.66 41.40
N LYS A 60 25.83 16.60 41.28
CA LYS A 60 25.94 15.37 42.09
C LYS A 60 27.10 14.45 41.67
N ILE A 61 27.54 14.52 40.41
CA ILE A 61 28.65 13.71 39.88
C ILE A 61 30.00 14.45 39.89
N ASP A 62 30.00 15.74 40.20
CA ASP A 62 31.23 16.53 40.30
C ASP A 62 32.17 15.96 41.35
N GLY A 63 33.45 15.83 41.01
CA GLY A 63 34.47 15.24 41.87
C GLY A 63 34.45 13.71 41.97
N ARG A 64 33.52 13.01 41.31
CA ARG A 64 33.52 11.53 41.28
C ARG A 64 34.59 11.01 40.33
N THR A 65 35.25 9.92 40.73
CA THR A 65 36.20 9.20 39.86
C THR A 65 35.49 8.07 39.13
N VAL A 66 35.54 8.09 37.79
CA VAL A 66 34.96 7.05 36.92
C VAL A 66 36.05 6.31 36.15
N LYS A 67 35.87 5.02 35.90
CA LYS A 67 36.74 4.25 35.02
C LYS A 67 36.36 4.51 33.57
N THR A 68 37.29 5.05 32.79
CA THR A 68 37.15 5.22 31.34
C THR A 68 38.07 4.24 30.61
N ALA A 69 37.90 4.09 29.28
CA ALA A 69 38.83 3.29 28.46
C ALA A 69 40.30 3.76 28.54
N LYS A 70 40.53 5.02 28.93
CA LYS A 70 41.86 5.62 29.12
C LYS A 70 42.35 5.59 30.58
N GLY A 71 41.65 4.86 31.47
CA GLY A 71 41.93 4.79 32.90
C GLY A 71 40.96 5.60 33.78
N PRO A 72 41.22 5.67 35.10
CA PRO A 72 40.41 6.43 36.03
C PRO A 72 40.50 7.94 35.74
N ARG A 73 39.36 8.61 35.68
CA ARG A 73 39.25 10.07 35.49
C ARG A 73 38.29 10.64 36.52
N THR A 74 38.70 11.71 37.19
CA THR A 74 37.84 12.50 38.06
C THR A 74 37.02 13.47 37.21
N LEU A 75 35.71 13.47 37.42
CA LEU A 75 34.77 14.31 36.72
C LEU A 75 34.82 15.73 37.28
N ALA A 76 34.98 16.72 36.40
CA ALA A 76 34.83 18.14 36.71
C ALA A 76 33.63 18.64 35.90
N THR A 77 32.44 18.57 36.51
CA THR A 77 31.15 18.77 35.83
C THR A 77 30.40 20.00 36.35
N ARG A 78 30.80 20.55 37.50
CA ARG A 78 30.19 21.77 38.04
C ARG A 78 30.42 22.95 37.07
N GLY A 79 29.32 23.58 36.65
CA GLY A 79 29.35 24.70 35.69
C GLY A 79 29.77 24.31 34.27
N ALA A 80 29.83 23.02 33.94
CA ALA A 80 30.17 22.58 32.59
C ALA A 80 29.06 22.99 31.59
N PRO A 81 29.41 23.56 30.42
CA PRO A 81 28.43 23.93 29.41
C PRO A 81 27.75 22.68 28.83
N VAL A 82 26.43 22.62 28.92
CA VAL A 82 25.64 21.55 28.32
C VAL A 82 25.43 21.85 26.84
N ARG A 83 26.00 21.02 25.98
CA ARG A 83 25.73 21.06 24.54
C ARG A 83 24.79 19.91 24.17
N PRO A 84 23.51 20.18 23.89
CA PRO A 84 22.62 19.15 23.37
C PRO A 84 23.16 18.65 22.02
N ILE A 85 23.20 17.33 21.86
CA ILE A 85 23.48 16.70 20.57
C ILE A 85 22.12 16.43 19.95
N GLU A 86 21.73 17.27 18.99
CA GLU A 86 20.46 17.08 18.28
C GLU A 86 20.56 15.92 17.29
N ILE A 87 19.42 15.29 17.03
CA ILE A 87 19.29 14.28 15.98
C ILE A 87 19.54 14.96 14.63
N GLY A 88 20.59 14.51 13.94
CA GLY A 88 20.94 15.02 12.60
C GLY A 88 19.88 14.67 11.56
N PHE A 89 19.93 15.33 10.39
CA PHE A 89 18.96 15.10 9.31
C PHE A 89 18.88 13.63 8.88
N ARG A 90 20.04 12.96 8.74
CA ARG A 90 20.11 11.55 8.33
C ARG A 90 19.42 10.65 9.35
N ASP A 91 19.76 10.80 10.63
CA ASP A 91 19.16 10.02 11.71
C ASP A 91 17.68 10.30 11.85
N ARG A 92 17.23 11.53 11.58
CA ARG A 92 15.81 11.88 11.55
C ARG A 92 15.06 11.14 10.45
N VAL A 93 15.60 11.13 9.23
CA VAL A 93 15.01 10.38 8.10
C VAL A 93 15.00 8.89 8.38
N LEU A 94 16.10 8.33 8.90
CA LEU A 94 16.17 6.93 9.28
C LEU A 94 15.13 6.58 10.35
N ASN A 95 14.99 7.41 11.39
CA ASN A 95 14.02 7.20 12.45
C ASN A 95 12.57 7.22 11.93
N VAL A 96 12.26 8.10 10.97
CA VAL A 96 10.94 8.09 10.31
C VAL A 96 10.72 6.83 9.48
N ILE A 97 11.72 6.36 8.73
CA ILE A 97 11.60 5.15 7.90
C ILE A 97 11.48 3.88 8.75
N THR A 98 12.13 3.84 9.91
CA THR A 98 12.06 2.71 10.85
C THR A 98 10.74 2.66 11.64
N ASP A 99 9.86 3.66 11.50
CA ASP A 99 8.50 3.58 12.06
C ASP A 99 7.68 2.50 11.33
N PRO A 100 7.08 1.52 12.04
CA PRO A 100 6.28 0.46 11.42
C PRO A 100 5.14 0.95 10.53
N ASN A 101 4.52 2.07 10.86
CA ASN A 101 3.45 2.67 10.06
C ASN A 101 3.98 3.23 8.75
N VAL A 102 5.11 3.94 8.81
CA VAL A 102 5.75 4.51 7.62
C VAL A 102 6.24 3.40 6.70
N ALA A 103 6.88 2.37 7.25
CA ALA A 103 7.33 1.20 6.50
C ALA A 103 6.17 0.50 5.78
N TYR A 104 5.03 0.32 6.48
CA TYR A 104 3.82 -0.26 5.90
C TYR A 104 3.22 0.61 4.78
N ILE A 105 3.13 1.93 4.98
CA ILE A 105 2.63 2.86 3.95
C ILE A 105 3.54 2.83 2.72
N LEU A 106 4.86 2.85 2.91
CA LEU A 106 5.84 2.75 1.82
C LEU A 106 5.69 1.43 1.06
N MET A 107 5.44 0.32 1.74
CA MET A 107 5.18 -0.97 1.09
C MET A 107 3.89 -0.94 0.26
N MET A 108 2.81 -0.39 0.82
CA MET A 108 1.52 -0.28 0.15
C MET A 108 1.58 0.63 -1.08
N LEU A 109 2.10 1.85 -0.93
CA LEU A 109 2.34 2.78 -2.03
C LEU A 109 3.30 2.20 -3.06
N GLY A 110 4.36 1.56 -2.58
CA GLY A 110 5.35 0.88 -3.38
C GLY A 110 4.74 -0.15 -4.32
N THR A 111 3.90 -1.02 -3.75
CA THR A 111 3.22 -2.07 -4.50
C THR A 111 2.21 -1.46 -5.47
N ILE A 112 1.38 -0.50 -5.02
CA ILE A 112 0.42 0.19 -5.90
C ILE A 112 1.11 0.89 -7.07
N GLY A 113 2.24 1.56 -6.85
CA GLY A 113 3.00 2.25 -7.88
C GLY A 113 3.58 1.30 -8.93
N LEU A 114 4.20 0.20 -8.48
CA LEU A 114 4.68 -0.86 -9.39
C LEU A 114 3.55 -1.48 -10.20
N LEU A 115 2.40 -1.69 -9.59
CA LEU A 115 1.23 -2.22 -10.29
C LEU A 115 0.67 -1.23 -11.31
N ALA A 116 0.57 0.06 -10.95
CA ALA A 116 0.09 1.09 -11.86
C ALA A 116 0.94 1.17 -13.15
N GLU A 117 2.26 1.03 -13.02
CA GLU A 117 3.19 0.92 -14.16
C GLU A 117 2.90 -0.32 -15.02
N LEU A 118 2.69 -1.48 -14.37
CA LEU A 118 2.48 -2.75 -15.06
C LEU A 118 1.16 -2.77 -15.87
N TYR A 119 0.15 -2.05 -15.41
CA TYR A 119 -1.15 -1.92 -16.08
C TYR A 119 -1.19 -0.82 -17.14
N ASN A 120 -0.40 0.24 -16.99
CA ASN A 120 -0.30 1.33 -17.96
C ASN A 120 1.16 1.45 -18.42
N PRO A 121 1.63 0.53 -19.28
CA PRO A 121 3.00 0.55 -19.76
C PRO A 121 3.32 1.92 -20.39
N GLY A 122 4.42 2.53 -19.94
CA GLY A 122 4.89 3.83 -20.45
C GLY A 122 4.66 5.00 -19.50
N ALA A 123 3.91 4.80 -18.43
CA ALA A 123 3.77 5.78 -17.37
C ALA A 123 4.93 5.68 -16.36
N ILE A 124 6.20 5.77 -16.75
CA ILE A 124 7.43 5.47 -15.94
C ILE A 124 7.43 5.96 -14.45
N PHE A 125 6.69 7.03 -14.15
CA PHE A 125 6.72 7.73 -12.86
C PHE A 125 6.23 6.91 -11.65
N PRO A 126 5.04 6.26 -11.64
CA PRO A 126 4.60 5.41 -10.54
C PRO A 126 5.46 4.16 -10.37
N GLY A 127 6.05 3.63 -11.46
CA GLY A 127 6.97 2.50 -11.37
C GLY A 127 8.23 2.85 -10.58
N VAL A 128 8.85 4.00 -10.88
CA VAL A 128 10.06 4.46 -10.16
C VAL A 128 9.77 4.78 -8.69
N ILE A 129 8.68 5.53 -8.42
CA ILE A 129 8.27 5.81 -7.04
C ILE A 129 7.96 4.50 -6.31
N GLY A 130 7.25 3.60 -6.98
CA GLY A 130 6.89 2.29 -6.46
C GLY A 130 8.11 1.47 -6.03
N ALA A 131 9.09 1.35 -6.93
CA ALA A 131 10.33 0.63 -6.68
C ALA A 131 11.11 1.23 -5.51
N ILE A 132 11.27 2.56 -5.47
CA ILE A 132 11.98 3.25 -4.38
C ILE A 132 11.28 3.00 -3.05
N SER A 133 9.95 3.14 -3.00
CA SER A 133 9.18 2.92 -1.78
C SER A 133 9.26 1.48 -1.29
N ILE A 134 9.26 0.48 -2.18
CA ILE A 134 9.47 -0.94 -1.82
C ILE A 134 10.86 -1.16 -1.22
N ILE A 135 11.91 -0.61 -1.83
CA ILE A 135 13.29 -0.76 -1.32
C ILE A 135 13.41 -0.16 0.08
N LEU A 136 12.83 1.03 0.30
CA LEU A 136 12.82 1.68 1.60
C LEU A 136 12.00 0.90 2.64
N ALA A 137 10.87 0.31 2.25
CA ALA A 137 10.08 -0.55 3.13
C ALA A 137 10.85 -1.81 3.55
N PHE A 138 11.54 -2.48 2.62
CA PHE A 138 12.38 -3.64 2.95
C PHE A 138 13.54 -3.27 3.86
N PHE A 139 14.17 -2.10 3.67
CA PHE A 139 15.19 -1.60 4.57
C PHE A 139 14.65 -1.42 6.00
N ALA A 140 13.44 -0.86 6.14
CA ALA A 140 12.78 -0.73 7.45
C ALA A 140 12.48 -2.11 8.07
N PHE A 141 11.97 -3.05 7.27
CA PHE A 141 11.63 -4.41 7.72
C PHE A 141 12.83 -5.22 8.20
N GLN A 142 14.04 -4.95 7.72
CA GLN A 142 15.24 -5.59 8.25
C GLN A 142 15.47 -5.26 9.74
N SER A 143 15.02 -4.08 10.18
CA SER A 143 15.17 -3.61 11.56
C SER A 143 13.98 -3.94 12.45
N LEU A 144 12.86 -4.40 11.86
CA LEU A 144 11.60 -4.67 12.56
C LEU A 144 11.33 -6.18 12.64
N PRO A 145 10.72 -6.67 13.73
CA PRO A 145 10.35 -8.08 13.87
C PRO A 145 9.12 -8.39 12.99
N ILE A 146 9.33 -8.52 11.68
CA ILE A 146 8.25 -8.80 10.74
C ILE A 146 7.82 -10.27 10.76
N ASN A 147 6.53 -10.50 10.63
CA ASN A 147 5.95 -11.81 10.39
C ASN A 147 5.78 -12.04 8.89
N TYR A 148 6.53 -13.00 8.35
CA TYR A 148 6.47 -13.36 6.94
C TYR A 148 5.09 -13.86 6.49
N ALA A 149 4.30 -14.48 7.37
CA ALA A 149 2.93 -14.89 7.03
C ALA A 149 2.04 -13.68 6.76
N GLY A 150 2.16 -12.63 7.59
CA GLY A 150 1.44 -11.37 7.39
C GLY A 150 1.83 -10.69 6.08
N LEU A 151 3.13 -10.63 5.79
CA LEU A 151 3.65 -10.07 4.53
C LEU A 151 3.11 -10.83 3.31
N LEU A 152 3.18 -12.17 3.33
CA LEU A 152 2.69 -13.01 2.23
C LEU A 152 1.17 -12.86 2.04
N LEU A 153 0.40 -12.72 3.11
CA LEU A 153 -1.05 -12.48 3.03
C LEU A 153 -1.38 -11.12 2.38
N ILE A 154 -0.62 -10.07 2.66
CA ILE A 154 -0.80 -8.76 2.02
C ILE A 154 -0.50 -8.85 0.53
N LEU A 155 0.64 -9.46 0.17
CA LEU A 155 1.02 -9.67 -1.22
C LEU A 155 -0.01 -10.52 -1.97
N LEU A 156 -0.49 -11.60 -1.34
CA LEU A 156 -1.57 -12.42 -1.88
C LEU A 156 -2.84 -11.59 -2.09
N GLY A 157 -3.23 -10.77 -1.11
CA GLY A 157 -4.43 -9.95 -1.21
C GLY A 157 -4.38 -8.95 -2.36
N LEU A 158 -3.21 -8.32 -2.57
CA LEU A 158 -2.93 -7.47 -3.73
C LEU A 158 -3.02 -8.26 -5.04
N VAL A 159 -2.44 -9.46 -5.11
CA VAL A 159 -2.53 -10.36 -6.28
C VAL A 159 -3.97 -10.75 -6.59
N LEU A 160 -4.80 -11.03 -5.57
CA LEU A 160 -6.22 -11.36 -5.76
C LEU A 160 -7.01 -10.16 -6.29
N LEU A 161 -6.78 -8.96 -5.75
CA LEU A 161 -7.40 -7.72 -6.25
C LEU A 161 -7.05 -7.46 -7.74
N ILE A 162 -5.80 -7.72 -8.12
CA ILE A 162 -5.33 -7.66 -9.51
C ILE A 162 -6.01 -8.73 -10.37
N ALA A 163 -6.08 -9.97 -9.87
CA ALA A 163 -6.68 -11.08 -10.58
C ALA A 163 -8.16 -10.81 -10.91
N GLU A 164 -8.90 -10.12 -10.04
CA GLU A 164 -10.28 -9.67 -10.30
C GLU A 164 -10.38 -8.78 -11.56
N LEU A 165 -9.37 -7.93 -11.83
CA LEU A 165 -9.40 -7.06 -13.01
C LEU A 165 -9.21 -7.85 -14.32
N LYS A 166 -8.52 -8.99 -14.28
CA LYS A 166 -8.32 -9.86 -15.45
C LYS A 166 -9.42 -10.89 -15.61
N PHE A 167 -9.81 -11.51 -14.51
CA PHE A 167 -10.86 -12.51 -14.44
C PHE A 167 -12.03 -11.83 -13.76
N ILE A 168 -13.02 -11.37 -14.55
CA ILE A 168 -14.25 -10.76 -14.04
C ILE A 168 -14.99 -11.81 -13.19
N SER A 169 -14.63 -11.92 -11.92
CA SER A 169 -15.06 -12.96 -10.98
C SER A 169 -16.25 -12.51 -10.13
N HIS A 170 -16.89 -11.41 -10.53
CA HIS A 170 -18.04 -10.80 -9.87
C HIS A 170 -17.73 -10.34 -8.43
N GLY A 171 -16.47 -10.04 -8.12
CA GLY A 171 -16.03 -9.47 -6.85
C GLY A 171 -15.55 -10.47 -5.80
N VAL A 172 -15.55 -11.78 -6.09
CA VAL A 172 -15.10 -12.81 -5.13
C VAL A 172 -13.60 -12.67 -4.83
N LEU A 173 -12.77 -12.48 -5.86
CA LEU A 173 -11.34 -12.26 -5.68
C LEU A 173 -11.07 -10.92 -4.98
N ALA A 174 -11.89 -9.89 -5.25
CA ALA A 174 -11.78 -8.61 -4.57
C ALA A 174 -12.06 -8.71 -3.06
N ILE A 175 -13.13 -9.40 -2.66
CA ILE A 175 -13.45 -9.60 -1.22
C ILE A 175 -12.34 -10.43 -0.55
N GLY A 176 -11.94 -11.54 -1.18
CA GLY A 176 -10.83 -12.36 -0.68
C GLY A 176 -9.53 -11.56 -0.55
N GLY A 177 -9.26 -10.68 -1.50
CA GLY A 177 -8.08 -9.80 -1.50
C GLY A 177 -8.08 -8.78 -0.35
N VAL A 178 -9.21 -8.11 -0.12
CA VAL A 178 -9.36 -7.16 0.99
C VAL A 178 -9.24 -7.87 2.34
N VAL A 179 -9.86 -9.04 2.50
CA VAL A 179 -9.77 -9.83 3.74
C VAL A 179 -8.33 -10.31 3.96
N ALA A 180 -7.66 -10.83 2.94
CA ALA A 180 -6.27 -11.26 3.03
C ALA A 180 -5.33 -10.10 3.39
N MET A 181 -5.52 -8.92 2.78
CA MET A 181 -4.78 -7.71 3.15
C MET A 181 -5.04 -7.29 4.59
N GLY A 182 -6.31 -7.31 5.04
CA GLY A 182 -6.67 -6.96 6.41
C GLY A 182 -6.00 -7.89 7.42
N LEU A 183 -6.16 -9.21 7.26
CA LEU A 183 -5.54 -10.21 8.11
C LEU A 183 -4.00 -10.13 8.07
N GLY A 184 -3.43 -9.98 6.88
CA GLY A 184 -1.99 -9.85 6.72
C GLY A 184 -1.43 -8.61 7.41
N SER A 185 -2.14 -7.47 7.34
CA SER A 185 -1.75 -6.21 8.01
C SER A 185 -1.79 -6.34 9.53
N LEU A 186 -2.77 -7.08 10.08
CA LEU A 186 -2.85 -7.36 11.51
C LEU A 186 -1.70 -8.25 12.00
N MET A 187 -1.26 -9.18 11.16
CA MET A 187 -0.21 -10.13 11.51
C MET A 187 1.20 -9.61 11.21
N LEU A 188 1.35 -8.53 10.43
CA LEU A 188 2.61 -8.13 9.80
C LEU A 188 3.77 -7.88 10.78
N PHE A 189 3.49 -7.30 11.95
CA PHE A 189 4.52 -6.99 12.95
C PHE A 189 4.29 -7.82 14.22
N ASP A 190 5.27 -8.65 14.57
CA ASP A 190 5.26 -9.49 15.76
C ASP A 190 6.05 -8.77 16.88
N ALA A 191 5.40 -7.78 17.49
CA ALA A 191 6.00 -6.94 18.51
C ALA A 191 5.36 -7.22 19.89
N PRO A 192 6.15 -7.55 20.94
CA PRO A 192 5.64 -7.64 22.30
C PRO A 192 4.95 -6.34 22.71
N GLU A 193 3.82 -6.42 23.43
CA GLU A 193 2.96 -5.27 23.77
C GLU A 193 3.71 -4.10 24.43
N ALA A 194 4.82 -4.39 25.10
CA ALA A 194 5.67 -3.40 25.78
C ALA A 194 6.59 -2.58 24.84
N SER A 195 6.77 -2.98 23.59
CA SER A 195 7.78 -2.38 22.68
C SER A 195 7.29 -1.16 21.90
N GLY A 196 5.99 -0.85 21.92
CA GLY A 196 5.42 0.29 21.19
C GLY A 196 5.45 0.17 19.65
N LEU A 197 6.00 -0.91 19.10
CA LEU A 197 6.18 -1.15 17.66
C LEU A 197 4.92 -1.68 16.95
N ARG A 198 3.72 -1.38 17.46
CA ARG A 198 2.46 -1.84 16.86
C ARG A 198 2.00 -0.93 15.73
N LEU A 199 1.47 -1.55 14.68
CA LEU A 199 0.83 -0.82 13.58
C LEU A 199 -0.47 -0.18 14.09
N SER A 200 -0.65 1.11 13.81
CA SER A 200 -1.85 1.84 14.20
C SER A 200 -3.07 1.31 13.46
N TRP A 201 -4.14 1.03 14.21
CA TRP A 201 -5.41 0.57 13.64
C TRP A 201 -5.96 1.53 12.58
N TRP A 202 -5.73 2.84 12.76
CA TRP A 202 -6.09 3.86 11.78
C TRP A 202 -5.34 3.70 10.46
N VAL A 203 -4.04 3.39 10.52
CA VAL A 203 -3.21 3.18 9.33
C VAL A 203 -3.69 1.96 8.55
N ILE A 204 -4.06 0.89 9.26
CA ILE A 204 -4.63 -0.32 8.65
C ILE A 204 -5.94 0.00 7.95
N ILE A 205 -6.92 0.58 8.66
CA ILE A 205 -8.23 0.91 8.09
C ILE A 205 -8.08 1.84 6.88
N THR A 206 -7.29 2.91 7.02
CA THR A 206 -7.12 3.89 5.94
C THR A 206 -6.45 3.25 4.72
N SER A 207 -5.41 2.44 4.90
CA SER A 207 -4.68 1.85 3.77
C SER A 207 -5.47 0.75 3.08
N VAL A 208 -6.08 -0.16 3.85
CA VAL A 208 -6.93 -1.24 3.31
C VAL A 208 -8.17 -0.64 2.66
N GLY A 209 -8.82 0.32 3.32
CA GLY A 209 -9.99 1.02 2.81
C GLY A 209 -9.70 1.84 1.55
N ALA A 210 -8.58 2.58 1.51
CA ALA A 210 -8.18 3.33 0.32
C ALA A 210 -7.87 2.39 -0.86
N THR A 211 -7.19 1.27 -0.61
CA THR A 211 -6.91 0.28 -1.65
C THR A 211 -8.20 -0.36 -2.17
N ALA A 212 -9.08 -0.81 -1.28
CA ALA A 212 -10.38 -1.37 -1.65
C ALA A 212 -11.23 -0.36 -2.45
N GLY A 213 -11.27 0.89 -1.99
CA GLY A 213 -11.99 1.98 -2.66
C GLY A 213 -11.44 2.29 -4.05
N LEU A 214 -10.11 2.33 -4.21
CA LEU A 214 -9.45 2.52 -5.50
C LEU A 214 -9.83 1.40 -6.48
N PHE A 215 -9.74 0.14 -6.06
CA PHE A 215 -10.10 -0.99 -6.92
C PHE A 215 -11.59 -0.98 -7.29
N LEU A 216 -12.47 -0.66 -6.34
CA LEU A 216 -13.90 -0.55 -6.62
C LEU A 216 -14.21 0.58 -7.61
N PHE A 217 -13.52 1.72 -7.49
CA PHE A 217 -13.58 2.80 -8.47
C PHE A 217 -13.10 2.35 -9.85
N VAL A 218 -11.95 1.67 -9.95
CA VAL A 218 -11.40 1.19 -11.23
C VAL A 218 -12.36 0.19 -11.89
N ILE A 219 -12.90 -0.76 -11.13
CA ILE A 219 -13.87 -1.74 -11.65
C ILE A 219 -15.13 -1.03 -12.15
N THR A 220 -15.71 -0.13 -11.35
CA THR A 220 -16.94 0.59 -11.74
C THR A 220 -16.71 1.54 -12.93
N ALA A 221 -15.56 2.20 -13.00
CA ALA A 221 -15.18 3.03 -14.14
C ALA A 221 -14.95 2.19 -15.40
N GLY A 222 -14.28 1.05 -15.29
CA GLY A 222 -14.07 0.09 -16.38
C GLY A 222 -15.41 -0.46 -16.92
N VAL A 223 -16.27 -0.94 -16.03
CA VAL A 223 -17.62 -1.41 -16.41
C VAL A 223 -18.43 -0.31 -17.07
N ARG A 224 -18.39 0.94 -16.56
CA ARG A 224 -19.05 2.09 -17.20
C ARG A 224 -18.45 2.43 -18.56
N ALA A 225 -17.13 2.30 -18.73
CA ALA A 225 -16.46 2.54 -20.00
C ALA A 225 -16.83 1.49 -21.05
N PHE A 226 -16.94 0.21 -20.66
CA PHE A 226 -17.42 -0.87 -21.54
C PHE A 226 -18.94 -0.81 -21.80
N ALA A 227 -19.73 -0.34 -20.84
CA ALA A 227 -21.18 -0.17 -21.00
C ALA A 227 -21.57 1.04 -21.88
N ARG A 228 -20.64 1.98 -22.12
CA ARG A 228 -20.82 3.01 -23.15
C ARG A 228 -20.70 2.32 -24.51
N LYS A 229 -21.86 2.04 -25.13
CA LYS A 229 -21.96 1.54 -26.51
C LYS A 229 -20.94 2.28 -27.40
N PRO A 230 -20.12 1.59 -28.20
CA PRO A 230 -19.21 2.25 -29.13
C PRO A 230 -20.03 3.10 -30.10
N LEU A 231 -20.01 4.42 -29.93
CA LEU A 231 -20.67 5.38 -30.82
C LEU A 231 -19.89 5.58 -32.14
N LEU A 232 -18.76 4.88 -32.31
CA LEU A 232 -17.83 5.04 -33.43
C LEU A 232 -17.57 3.67 -34.08
N GLY A 233 -17.76 3.60 -35.40
CA GLY A 233 -17.62 2.40 -36.22
C GLY A 233 -18.95 1.88 -36.78
N ALA A 234 -18.90 0.81 -37.58
CA ALA A 234 -20.03 0.27 -38.33
C ALA A 234 -21.25 -0.07 -37.45
N ALA A 235 -21.04 -0.41 -36.17
CA ALA A 235 -22.11 -0.66 -35.19
C ALA A 235 -22.91 0.60 -34.77
N GLY A 236 -22.32 1.80 -34.89
CA GLY A 236 -22.99 3.08 -34.61
C GLY A 236 -23.95 3.53 -35.73
N LEU A 237 -23.96 2.81 -36.86
CA LEU A 237 -24.87 3.06 -37.98
C LEU A 237 -26.25 2.41 -37.74
N VAL A 238 -26.36 1.43 -36.83
CA VAL A 238 -27.63 0.77 -36.49
C VAL A 238 -28.59 1.80 -35.86
N GLY A 239 -29.79 1.90 -36.43
CA GLY A 239 -30.82 2.87 -36.03
C GLY A 239 -30.73 4.21 -36.76
N GLN A 240 -29.66 4.48 -37.52
CA GLN A 240 -29.55 5.68 -38.33
C GLN A 240 -30.37 5.59 -39.62
N THR A 241 -30.64 6.76 -40.18
CA THR A 241 -31.37 6.93 -41.43
C THR A 241 -30.39 7.04 -42.59
N ALA A 242 -30.65 6.32 -43.67
CA ALA A 242 -29.85 6.28 -44.89
C ALA A 242 -30.71 6.68 -46.10
N VAL A 243 -30.06 7.15 -47.16
CA VAL A 243 -30.72 7.45 -48.45
C VAL A 243 -30.21 6.48 -49.50
N ALA A 244 -31.13 5.81 -50.20
CA ALA A 244 -30.81 4.91 -51.32
C ALA A 244 -30.13 5.69 -52.46
N ARG A 245 -29.06 5.11 -53.02
CA ARG A 245 -28.30 5.62 -54.16
C ARG A 245 -28.40 4.61 -55.30
N GLY A 246 -29.45 4.74 -56.10
CA GLY A 246 -29.93 3.76 -57.06
C GLY A 246 -30.98 2.82 -56.46
N PRO A 247 -31.66 2.02 -57.31
CA PRO A 247 -32.63 1.04 -56.85
C PRO A 247 -31.94 -0.09 -56.05
N LEU A 248 -32.46 -0.42 -54.86
CA LEU A 248 -32.01 -1.54 -54.03
C LEU A 248 -32.93 -2.75 -54.25
N GLN A 249 -32.42 -3.81 -54.89
CA GLN A 249 -33.17 -5.05 -55.20
C GLN A 249 -32.27 -6.31 -55.34
N PRO A 250 -32.04 -7.10 -54.29
CA PRO A 250 -32.10 -6.74 -52.86
C PRO A 250 -30.85 -5.97 -52.41
N ASP A 251 -29.77 -6.00 -53.19
CA ASP A 251 -28.53 -5.27 -52.92
C ASP A 251 -28.44 -3.94 -53.66
N GLY A 252 -27.70 -3.00 -53.07
CA GLY A 252 -27.44 -1.68 -53.64
C GLY A 252 -26.53 -0.85 -52.75
N GLN A 253 -26.58 0.47 -52.90
CA GLN A 253 -25.77 1.40 -52.12
C GLN A 253 -26.67 2.42 -51.40
N VAL A 254 -26.31 2.76 -50.18
CA VAL A 254 -26.97 3.81 -49.40
C VAL A 254 -25.94 4.80 -48.90
N THR A 255 -26.37 6.05 -48.73
CA THR A 255 -25.55 7.09 -48.11
C THR A 255 -26.00 7.28 -46.66
N VAL A 256 -25.08 7.09 -45.70
CA VAL A 256 -25.27 7.32 -44.26
C VAL A 256 -24.18 8.28 -43.79
N GLN A 257 -24.57 9.38 -43.16
CA GLN A 257 -23.63 10.42 -42.67
C GLN A 257 -22.61 10.92 -43.72
N GLY A 258 -22.97 10.89 -45.02
CA GLY A 258 -22.10 11.32 -46.11
C GLY A 258 -21.16 10.24 -46.66
N GLU A 259 -21.17 9.03 -46.10
CA GLU A 259 -20.41 7.88 -46.58
C GLU A 259 -21.29 6.91 -47.38
N ILE A 260 -20.72 6.30 -48.42
CA ILE A 260 -21.40 5.31 -49.27
C ILE A 260 -21.15 3.92 -48.72
N TRP A 261 -22.22 3.22 -48.39
CA TRP A 261 -22.18 1.87 -47.84
C TRP A 261 -22.95 0.90 -48.73
N ARG A 262 -22.47 -0.34 -48.83
CA ARG A 262 -23.22 -1.43 -49.45
C ARG A 262 -24.38 -1.78 -48.53
N ALA A 263 -25.59 -1.91 -49.08
CA ALA A 263 -26.76 -2.27 -48.30
C ALA A 263 -27.58 -3.37 -48.97
N VAL A 264 -28.28 -4.15 -48.15
CA VAL A 264 -29.23 -5.16 -48.56
C VAL A 264 -30.58 -4.87 -47.89
N VAL A 265 -31.63 -4.76 -48.69
CA VAL A 265 -32.99 -4.54 -48.20
C VAL A 265 -33.63 -5.84 -47.71
N ASP A 266 -34.18 -5.81 -46.50
CA ASP A 266 -34.91 -6.94 -45.92
C ASP A 266 -36.36 -6.91 -46.39
N GLY A 267 -36.61 -7.53 -47.54
CA GLY A 267 -37.95 -7.66 -48.14
C GLY A 267 -38.38 -6.44 -48.97
N GLY A 268 -38.69 -6.70 -50.24
CA GLY A 268 -39.17 -5.69 -51.19
C GLY A 268 -38.07 -4.99 -51.98
N SER A 269 -38.44 -3.91 -52.66
CA SER A 269 -37.56 -3.03 -53.43
C SER A 269 -37.63 -1.61 -52.91
N VAL A 270 -36.50 -0.90 -52.96
CA VAL A 270 -36.43 0.52 -52.59
C VAL A 270 -35.96 1.30 -53.82
N GLU A 271 -36.68 2.37 -54.15
CA GLU A 271 -36.36 3.24 -55.28
C GLU A 271 -35.19 4.18 -54.95
N ASP A 272 -34.56 4.72 -55.99
CA ASP A 272 -33.49 5.70 -55.83
C ASP A 272 -33.97 6.93 -55.03
N GLY A 273 -33.13 7.43 -54.13
CA GLY A 273 -33.43 8.56 -53.26
C GLY A 273 -34.38 8.26 -52.09
N ALA A 274 -34.89 7.04 -51.95
CA ALA A 274 -35.79 6.69 -50.85
C ALA A 274 -35.05 6.55 -49.52
N VAL A 275 -35.74 6.91 -48.43
CA VAL A 275 -35.20 6.90 -47.07
C VAL A 275 -35.39 5.52 -46.44
N VAL A 276 -34.31 4.95 -45.89
CA VAL A 276 -34.29 3.64 -45.24
C VAL A 276 -33.65 3.73 -43.85
N ARG A 277 -33.96 2.79 -42.97
CA ARG A 277 -33.36 2.69 -41.63
C ARG A 277 -32.44 1.48 -41.55
N VAL A 278 -31.24 1.67 -41.02
CA VAL A 278 -30.28 0.59 -40.78
C VAL A 278 -30.75 -0.22 -39.58
N VAL A 279 -30.95 -1.53 -39.75
CA VAL A 279 -31.42 -2.44 -38.69
C VAL A 279 -30.31 -3.35 -38.18
N ASP A 280 -29.30 -3.63 -39.00
CA ASP A 280 -28.17 -4.48 -38.64
C ASP A 280 -26.96 -4.15 -39.51
N VAL A 281 -25.77 -4.50 -39.06
CA VAL A 281 -24.51 -4.32 -39.79
C VAL A 281 -23.70 -5.61 -39.79
N GLN A 282 -23.50 -6.16 -40.98
CA GLN A 282 -22.78 -7.41 -41.20
C GLN A 282 -21.49 -7.12 -41.98
N GLY A 283 -20.39 -6.95 -41.25
CA GLY A 283 -19.10 -6.56 -41.82
C GLY A 283 -19.17 -5.18 -42.47
N LEU A 284 -19.05 -5.13 -43.81
CA LEU A 284 -19.14 -3.91 -44.62
C LEU A 284 -20.50 -3.74 -45.33
N THR A 285 -21.52 -4.53 -44.94
CA THR A 285 -22.86 -4.49 -45.54
C THR A 285 -23.91 -4.11 -44.50
N LEU A 286 -24.72 -3.11 -44.80
CA LEU A 286 -25.82 -2.64 -43.95
C LEU A 286 -27.11 -3.39 -44.32
N LYS A 287 -27.81 -3.93 -43.33
CA LYS A 287 -29.18 -4.43 -43.52
C LYS A 287 -30.14 -3.27 -43.30
N VAL A 288 -30.99 -2.97 -44.28
CA VAL A 288 -31.88 -1.81 -44.25
C VAL A 288 -33.34 -2.20 -44.46
N VAL A 289 -34.24 -1.45 -43.82
CA VAL A 289 -35.69 -1.55 -44.04
C VAL A 289 -36.24 -0.21 -44.50
N LYS A 290 -37.28 -0.22 -45.33
CA LYS A 290 -37.96 1.01 -45.76
C LYS A 290 -38.39 1.80 -44.52
N ALA A 291 -38.04 3.08 -44.45
CA ALA A 291 -38.46 3.92 -43.35
C ALA A 291 -39.97 4.16 -43.48
N GLY A 292 -40.78 3.27 -42.90
CA GLY A 292 -42.23 3.41 -42.85
C GLY A 292 -42.58 4.67 -42.07
N GLY A 293 -43.48 5.48 -42.63
CA GLY A 293 -44.08 6.63 -41.95
C GLY A 293 -44.70 6.23 -40.61
N ALA A 294 -44.73 7.19 -39.69
CA ALA A 294 -45.23 7.08 -38.34
C ALA A 294 -46.49 6.20 -38.16
N GLY A 295 -46.39 5.24 -37.24
CA GLY A 295 -47.47 4.83 -36.34
C GLY A 295 -46.79 4.70 -34.98
N GLY A 296 -47.13 5.42 -33.92
CA GLY A 296 -48.46 5.74 -33.43
C GLY A 296 -48.41 5.28 -31.97
N ALA A 297 -48.54 6.22 -31.04
CA ALA A 297 -48.55 5.95 -29.61
C ALA A 297 -49.64 4.93 -29.25
N SER A 298 -49.28 3.93 -28.44
CA SER A 298 -50.07 3.30 -27.36
C SER A 298 -49.16 2.34 -26.61
#